data_AF-A0A920KZV2-F1
#
_entry.id   AF-A0A920KZV2-F1
#
_cell.length_a   1.000
_cell.length_b   1.000
_cell.length_c   1.000
_cell.angle_alpha   90.00
_cell.angle_beta   90.00
_cell.angle_gamma   90.00
#
_symmetry.space_group_name_H-M   'P 1'
#
loop_
_entity.id
_entity.type
_entity.pdbx_description
1 polymer ?
#
loop_
_entity_poly.entity_id
_entity_poly.type
_entity_poly.pdbx_seq_one_letter_code
_entity_poly.pdbx_strand_id
1 'polypeptide(L)'
;MNIGFSLVTLVSQSDDNSLVPSVTKLRKETSKRLGFVVPGIRIRDDIDLEPSQYQIKIGEKIVADDTVYYDKILAIPGDDVKFELNGEIKVKEPAFGVDAIWIEPELDKDAQAKGM
;
A
#
# COMPACT_ATOMS: atom_id res chain seq x y z
N MET A 1 -8.53 -6.93 8.05
CA MET A 1 -7.48 -5.94 7.80
C MET A 1 -7.72 -4.83 8.79
N ASN A 2 -6.70 -4.52 9.56
CA ASN A 2 -6.70 -3.45 10.53
C ASN A 2 -5.85 -2.32 9.97
N ILE A 3 -6.24 -1.07 10.20
CA ILE A 3 -5.51 0.10 9.73
C ILE A 3 -5.37 1.11 10.85
N GLY A 4 -4.23 1.79 10.89
CA GLY A 4 -4.01 2.93 11.76
C GLY A 4 -4.91 4.10 11.39
N PHE A 5 -5.08 5.01 12.34
CA PHE A 5 -6.06 6.10 12.24
C PHE A 5 -5.83 7.03 11.03
N SER A 6 -4.59 7.30 10.63
CA SER A 6 -4.34 8.20 9.49
C SER A 6 -4.80 7.61 8.15
N LEU A 7 -4.87 6.27 8.06
CA LEU A 7 -5.28 5.54 6.86
C LEU A 7 -6.80 5.41 6.72
N VAL A 8 -7.57 5.78 7.74
CA VAL A 8 -9.05 5.75 7.67
C VAL A 8 -9.57 6.61 6.53
N THR A 9 -8.85 7.69 6.20
CA THR A 9 -9.12 8.58 5.06
C THR A 9 -9.16 7.81 3.73
N LEU A 10 -8.29 6.80 3.54
CA LEU A 10 -8.28 5.96 2.33
C LEU A 10 -9.53 5.08 2.19
N VAL A 11 -10.20 4.79 3.30
CA VAL A 11 -11.41 3.96 3.34
C VAL A 11 -12.67 4.80 3.23
N SER A 12 -12.66 6.00 3.82
CA SER A 12 -13.82 6.90 3.89
C SER A 12 -13.98 7.81 2.67
N GLN A 13 -12.96 7.94 1.82
CA GLN A 13 -13.08 8.67 0.56
C GLN A 13 -14.16 8.05 -0.34
N SER A 14 -15.02 8.91 -0.89
CA SER A 14 -16.07 8.56 -1.85
C SER A 14 -15.54 8.38 -3.27
N ASP A 15 -14.28 8.71 -3.50
CA ASP A 15 -13.67 8.82 -4.82
C ASP A 15 -13.15 7.47 -5.34
N ASP A 16 -12.87 7.40 -6.64
CA ASP A 16 -12.35 6.19 -7.31
C ASP A 16 -11.01 5.69 -6.76
N ASN A 17 -10.29 6.51 -5.97
CA ASN A 17 -9.05 6.16 -5.28
C ASN A 17 -9.26 5.54 -3.89
N SER A 18 -10.51 5.29 -3.47
CA SER A 18 -10.79 4.60 -2.23
C SER A 18 -10.19 3.19 -2.21
N LEU A 19 -9.70 2.77 -1.04
CA LEU A 19 -9.16 1.44 -0.81
C LEU A 19 -10.23 0.35 -0.96
N VAL A 20 -11.48 0.64 -0.60
CA VAL A 20 -12.57 -0.35 -0.53
C VAL A 20 -12.93 -0.92 -1.92
N PRO A 21 -13.17 -0.09 -2.96
CA PRO A 21 -13.37 -0.59 -4.32
C PRO A 21 -12.21 -1.44 -4.83
N SER A 22 -10.97 -0.99 -4.63
CA SER A 22 -9.75 -1.67 -5.07
C SER A 22 -9.59 -3.05 -4.43
N VAL A 23 -9.73 -3.15 -3.11
CA VAL A 23 -9.69 -4.42 -2.37
C VAL A 23 -10.83 -5.34 -2.81
N THR A 24 -12.03 -4.79 -3.04
CA THR A 24 -13.19 -5.57 -3.51
C THR A 24 -12.97 -6.14 -4.91
N LYS A 25 -12.40 -5.35 -5.83
CA LYS A 25 -12.04 -5.76 -7.18
C LYS A 25 -10.98 -6.87 -7.15
N LEU A 26 -9.88 -6.66 -6.42
CA LEU A 26 -8.80 -7.65 -6.28
C LEU A 26 -9.31 -8.99 -5.73
N ARG A 27 -10.18 -8.95 -4.72
CA ARG A 27 -10.82 -10.17 -4.17
C ARG A 27 -11.65 -10.91 -5.22
N LYS A 28 -12.45 -10.19 -6.01
CA LYS A 28 -13.29 -10.79 -7.07
C LYS A 28 -12.43 -11.43 -8.17
N GLU A 29 -11.39 -10.73 -8.62
CA GLU A 29 -10.44 -11.23 -9.61
C GLU A 29 -9.68 -12.46 -9.11
N THR A 30 -9.23 -12.43 -7.85
CA THR A 30 -8.57 -13.56 -7.21
C THR A 30 -9.51 -14.76 -7.07
N SER A 31 -10.77 -14.54 -6.69
CA SER A 31 -11.77 -15.62 -6.61
C SER A 31 -11.98 -16.30 -7.97
N LYS A 32 -12.12 -15.50 -9.04
CA LYS A 32 -12.23 -16.03 -10.41
C LYS A 32 -11.00 -16.83 -10.81
N ARG A 33 -9.80 -16.31 -10.53
CA ARG A 33 -8.52 -16.95 -10.86
C ARG A 33 -8.31 -18.28 -10.13
N LEU A 34 -8.71 -18.36 -8.86
CA LEU A 34 -8.52 -19.55 -8.03
C LEU A 34 -9.65 -20.59 -8.18
N GLY A 35 -10.79 -20.23 -8.77
CA GLY A 35 -11.93 -21.14 -8.95
C GLY A 35 -12.78 -21.34 -7.70
N PHE A 36 -12.61 -20.52 -6.65
CA PHE A 36 -13.44 -20.55 -5.45
C PHE A 36 -13.68 -19.13 -4.90
N VAL A 37 -14.72 -18.98 -4.07
CA VAL A 37 -15.09 -17.69 -3.50
C VAL A 37 -14.15 -17.32 -2.35
N VAL A 38 -13.38 -16.24 -2.51
CA VAL A 38 -12.59 -15.66 -1.41
C VAL A 38 -13.55 -14.93 -0.45
N PRO A 39 -13.46 -15.18 0.88
CA PRO A 39 -14.29 -14.51 1.87
C PRO A 39 -14.21 -12.98 1.81
N GLY A 40 -15.25 -12.30 2.32
CA GLY A 40 -15.26 -10.85 2.42
C GLY A 40 -14.12 -10.33 3.29
N ILE A 41 -13.42 -9.30 2.80
CA ILE A 41 -12.36 -8.63 3.54
C ILE A 41 -13.01 -7.52 4.37
N ARG A 42 -12.91 -7.61 5.69
CA ARG A 42 -13.33 -6.55 6.61
C ARG A 42 -12.15 -5.63 6.87
N ILE A 43 -12.36 -4.33 6.70
CA ILE A 43 -11.40 -3.29 7.04
C ILE A 43 -11.93 -2.60 8.32
N ARG A 44 -11.06 -2.43 9.31
CA ARG A 44 -11.37 -1.80 10.60
C ARG A 44 -10.23 -0.88 10.99
N ASP A 45 -10.55 0.25 11.57
CA ASP A 45 -9.59 1.04 12.30
C ASP A 45 -9.14 0.30 13.56
N ASP A 46 -7.89 0.52 13.94
CA ASP A 46 -7.26 -0.07 15.12
C ASP A 46 -6.37 1.00 15.76
N ILE A 47 -6.73 1.42 16.97
CA ILE A 47 -6.05 2.50 17.69
C ILE A 47 -4.70 2.05 18.28
N ASP A 48 -4.48 0.74 18.36
CA ASP A 48 -3.23 0.16 18.85
C ASP A 48 -2.16 0.09 17.75
N LEU A 49 -2.52 0.35 16.49
CA LEU A 49 -1.57 0.47 15.38
C LEU A 49 -0.99 1.88 15.28
N GLU A 50 0.27 1.97 14.83
CA GLU A 50 0.84 3.26 14.46
C GLU A 50 -0.02 3.95 13.38
N PRO A 51 -0.09 5.30 13.34
CA PRO A 51 -1.06 6.01 12.50
C PRO A 51 -1.08 5.57 11.04
N SER A 52 0.12 5.36 10.48
CA SER A 52 0.37 4.98 9.08
C SER A 52 0.55 3.47 8.87
N GLN A 53 0.36 2.65 9.90
CA GLN A 53 0.53 1.20 9.82
C GLN A 53 -0.75 0.52 9.36
N TYR A 54 -0.61 -0.56 8.60
CA TYR A 54 -1.69 -1.48 8.31
C TYR A 54 -1.31 -2.90 8.70
N GLN A 55 -2.31 -3.75 8.92
CA GLN A 55 -2.12 -5.14 9.29
C GLN A 55 -3.15 -6.04 8.61
N ILE A 56 -2.64 -7.07 7.92
CA ILE A 56 -3.43 -8.08 7.22
C ILE A 56 -3.51 -9.33 8.11
N LYS A 57 -4.75 -9.78 8.36
CA LYS A 57 -5.05 -10.95 9.18
C LYS A 57 -5.86 -11.98 8.39
N ILE A 58 -5.57 -13.26 8.63
CA ILE A 58 -6.39 -14.40 8.20
C ILE A 58 -6.81 -15.15 9.46
N GLY A 59 -8.12 -15.14 9.74
CA GLY A 59 -8.61 -15.46 11.09
C GLY A 59 -8.04 -14.44 12.08
N GLU A 60 -7.45 -14.93 13.17
CA GLU A 60 -6.78 -14.11 14.18
C GLU A 60 -5.26 -13.97 13.94
N LYS A 61 -4.70 -14.65 12.93
CA LYS A 61 -3.26 -14.63 12.68
C LYS A 61 -2.89 -13.46 11.78
N ILE A 62 -1.90 -12.68 12.21
CA ILE A 62 -1.24 -11.65 11.40
C ILE A 62 -0.38 -12.36 10.35
N VAL A 63 -0.62 -12.03 9.08
CA VAL A 63 0.10 -12.62 7.94
C VAL A 63 0.99 -11.61 7.21
N ALA A 64 0.71 -10.32 7.35
CA ALA A 64 1.54 -9.23 6.87
C ALA A 64 1.17 -7.94 7.63
N ASP A 65 2.12 -7.05 7.77
CA ASP A 65 1.95 -5.70 8.29
C ASP A 65 3.08 -4.82 7.74
N ASP A 66 2.78 -3.54 7.52
CA ASP A 66 3.76 -2.57 7.07
C ASP A 66 3.24 -1.14 7.29
N THR A 67 4.05 -0.16 6.95
CA THR A 67 3.73 1.28 7.02
C THR A 67 3.51 1.84 5.63
N VAL A 68 2.47 2.66 5.46
CA VAL A 68 2.14 3.33 4.20
C VAL A 68 1.93 4.82 4.44
N TYR A 69 2.61 5.64 3.65
CA TYR A 69 2.44 7.10 3.67
C TYR A 69 1.48 7.48 2.54
N TYR A 70 0.20 7.65 2.87
CA TYR A 70 -0.87 7.84 1.88
C TYR A 70 -0.79 9.15 1.10
N ASP A 71 -0.01 10.10 1.62
CA ASP A 71 0.26 11.42 1.07
C ASP A 71 1.55 11.46 0.23
N LYS A 72 2.30 10.36 0.17
CA LYS A 72 3.53 10.21 -0.59
C LYS A 72 3.35 9.21 -1.73
N ILE A 73 4.35 9.16 -2.61
CA ILE A 73 4.41 8.19 -3.71
C ILE A 73 5.54 7.22 -3.43
N LEU A 74 5.28 5.92 -3.63
CA LEU A 74 6.32 4.90 -3.55
C LEU A 74 6.98 4.75 -4.93
N ALA A 75 8.16 5.33 -5.09
CA ALA A 75 8.96 5.20 -6.30
C ALA A 75 9.77 3.90 -6.27
N ILE A 76 9.71 3.13 -7.35
CA ILE A 76 10.39 1.84 -7.48
C ILE A 76 11.42 1.97 -8.59
N PRO A 77 12.72 2.14 -8.29
CA PRO A 77 13.74 2.23 -9.31
C PRO A 77 13.79 0.97 -10.17
N GLY A 78 13.90 1.17 -11.49
CA GLY A 78 14.26 0.08 -12.40
C GLY A 78 15.65 -0.48 -12.08
N ASP A 79 15.94 -1.70 -12.58
CA ASP A 79 17.15 -2.47 -12.26
C ASP A 79 18.47 -1.71 -12.48
N ASP A 80 18.50 -0.75 -13.41
CA ASP A 80 19.68 0.04 -13.78
C ASP A 80 19.74 1.44 -13.11
N VAL A 81 18.75 1.80 -12.28
CA VAL A 81 18.62 3.14 -11.69
C VAL A 81 19.18 3.16 -10.27
N LYS A 82 20.43 3.61 -10.12
CA LYS A 82 20.97 3.99 -8.80
C LYS A 82 20.54 5.42 -8.50
N PHE A 83 19.52 5.56 -7.66
CA PHE A 83 19.08 6.87 -7.20
C PHE A 83 19.24 7.00 -5.69
N GLU A 84 20.02 8.00 -5.27
CA GLU A 84 20.12 8.44 -3.89
C GLU A 84 19.51 9.84 -3.81
N LEU A 85 18.23 9.89 -3.48
CA LEU A 85 17.58 11.13 -3.08
C LEU A 85 17.90 11.41 -1.61
N ASN A 86 18.44 12.59 -1.34
CA ASN A 86 18.75 13.01 0.02
C ASN A 86 17.46 13.36 0.77
N GLY A 87 17.21 12.70 1.90
CA GLY A 87 16.09 13.01 2.81
C GLY A 87 14.87 12.10 2.69
N GLU A 88 14.90 11.09 1.83
CA GLU A 88 13.75 10.22 1.59
C GLU A 88 13.83 8.88 2.30
N ILE A 89 12.66 8.29 2.55
CA ILE A 89 12.52 7.06 3.34
C ILE A 89 12.70 5.87 2.40
N LYS A 90 13.90 5.26 2.45
CA LYS A 90 14.19 3.99 1.77
C LYS A 90 13.42 2.86 2.45
N VAL A 91 12.73 2.04 1.66
CA VAL A 91 11.88 0.94 2.13
C VAL A 91 11.98 -0.25 1.18
N LYS A 92 11.48 -1.40 1.62
CA LYS A 92 11.21 -2.54 0.74
C LYS A 92 9.74 -2.52 0.37
N GLU A 93 9.43 -2.56 -0.92
CA GLU A 93 8.04 -2.66 -1.36
C GLU A 93 7.43 -4.00 -0.87
N PRO A 94 6.23 -4.00 -0.27
CA PRO A 94 5.70 -5.16 0.46
C PRO A 94 5.21 -6.33 -0.43
N ALA A 95 4.93 -6.12 -1.71
CA ALA A 95 4.44 -7.17 -2.61
C ALA A 95 5.57 -8.01 -3.23
N PHE A 96 6.69 -7.39 -3.58
CA PHE A 96 7.82 -8.01 -4.31
C PHE A 96 9.13 -7.98 -3.54
N GLY A 97 9.27 -7.15 -2.50
CA GLY A 97 10.49 -7.03 -1.71
C GLY A 97 11.62 -6.28 -2.41
N VAL A 98 11.29 -5.48 -3.42
CA VAL A 98 12.25 -4.64 -4.16
C VAL A 98 12.58 -3.37 -3.38
N ASP A 99 13.77 -2.81 -3.62
CA ASP A 99 14.12 -1.51 -3.05
C ASP A 99 13.21 -0.43 -3.63
N ALA A 100 12.68 0.42 -2.75
CA ALA A 100 11.80 1.51 -3.12
C ALA A 100 12.03 2.71 -2.19
N ILE A 101 11.52 3.87 -2.59
CA ILE A 101 11.70 5.11 -1.85
C ILE A 101 10.38 5.86 -1.79
N TRP A 102 10.01 6.36 -0.62
CA TRP A 102 8.89 7.29 -0.50
C TRP A 102 9.32 8.71 -0.90
N ILE A 103 8.72 9.22 -1.99
CA ILE A 103 8.96 10.55 -2.53
C ILE A 103 7.75 11.46 -2.31
N GLU A 104 7.99 12.77 -2.26
CA GLU A 104 6.89 13.74 -2.28
C GLU A 104 6.20 13.75 -3.65
N PRO A 105 4.87 13.99 -3.73
CA PRO A 105 4.14 14.02 -4.99
C PRO A 105 4.72 14.97 -6.05
N GLU A 106 5.35 16.07 -5.62
CA GLU A 106 6.00 17.03 -6.52
C GLU A 106 7.20 16.44 -7.28
N LEU A 107 7.83 15.40 -6.74
CA LEU A 107 8.99 14.73 -7.34
C LEU A 107 8.60 13.63 -8.33
N ASP A 108 7.32 13.26 -8.42
CA ASP A 108 6.82 12.17 -9.27
C ASP A 108 7.27 12.30 -10.73
N LYS A 109 7.11 13.50 -11.32
CA LYS A 109 7.49 13.74 -12.71
C LYS A 109 8.99 13.59 -12.95
N ASP A 110 9.81 14.02 -11.99
CA ASP A 110 11.26 13.88 -12.07
C ASP A 110 11.69 12.42 -11.87
N ALA A 111 11.01 11.70 -10.97
CA ALA A 111 11.23 10.28 -10.74
C ALA A 111 10.92 9.44 -11.99
N GLN A 112 9.75 9.65 -12.60
CA GLN A 112 9.34 8.99 -13.85
C GLN A 112 10.29 9.29 -15.01
N ALA A 113 10.75 10.54 -15.15
CA ALA A 113 11.72 10.92 -16.18
C ALA A 113 13.08 10.21 -16.03
N LYS A 114 13.41 9.76 -14.81
CA LYS A 114 14.64 9.03 -14.47
C LYS A 114 14.47 7.51 -14.50
N GLY A 115 13.29 7.00 -14.86
CA GLY A 115 13.02 5.57 -14.96
C GLY A 115 12.70 4.89 -13.63
N MET A 116 12.10 5.64 -12.69
CA MET A 116 11.46 5.11 -11.48
C MET A 116 9.94 5.03 -11.65
#